data_AF-A0A6L4AST3-F1
#
_entry.id   AF-A0A6L4AST3-F1
#
_cell.length_a   1.000
_cell.length_b   1.000
_cell.length_c   1.000
_cell.angle_alpha   90.00
_cell.angle_beta   90.00
_cell.angle_gamma   90.00
#
_symmetry.space_group_name_H-M   'P 1'
#
loop_
_entity.id
_entity.type
_entity.pdbx_description
1 polymer ?
#
loop_
_entity_poly.entity_id
_entity_poly.type
_entity_poly.pdbx_seq_one_letter_code
_entity_poly.pdbx_strand_id
1 'polypeptide(L)' 'MINIRQISVKCGNCNTYQTLSGYARREEWNVYTYECENDVCDPAVTRTLIEVPVELDEFARRDPGWRGGGHG' A
#
# COMPACT_ATOMS: atom_id res chain seq x y z
N MET A 1 -12.98 -6.03 10.13
CA MET A 1 -12.11 -4.84 10.30
C MET A 1 -10.75 -5.19 9.71
N ILE A 2 -10.22 -4.35 8.83
CA ILE A 2 -9.00 -4.59 8.04
C ILE A 2 -7.95 -3.58 8.47
N ASN A 3 -6.75 -4.06 8.76
CA ASN A 3 -5.59 -3.22 9.01
C ASN A 3 -4.51 -3.53 7.98
N ILE A 4 -4.23 -2.55 7.12
CA ILE A 4 -3.29 -2.71 6.00
C ILE A 4 -1.87 -3.10 6.45
N ARG A 5 -1.47 -2.74 7.68
CA ARG A 5 -0.17 -3.13 8.26
C ARG A 5 -0.07 -4.62 8.61
N GLN A 6 -1.18 -5.36 8.56
CA GLN A 6 -1.20 -6.81 8.77
C GLN A 6 -1.16 -7.59 7.44
N ILE A 7 -1.07 -6.89 6.31
CA ILE A 7 -0.98 -7.50 4.98
C ILE A 7 0.46 -7.38 4.50
N SER A 8 1.06 -8.51 4.13
CA SER A 8 2.32 -8.55 3.40
C SER A 8 2.05 -8.81 1.92
N VAL A 9 2.74 -8.07 1.05
CA VAL A 9 2.58 -8.18 -0.39
C VAL A 9 3.91 -8.67 -0.97
N LYS A 10 3.87 -9.80 -1.68
CA LYS A 10 5.06 -10.39 -2.32
C LYS A 10 4.99 -10.17 -3.82
N CYS A 11 6.05 -9.64 -4.41
CA CYS A 11 6.14 -9.43 -5.84
C CYS A 11 6.27 -10.76 -6.58
N GLY A 12 5.38 -11.01 -7.54
CA GLY A 12 5.45 -12.21 -8.39
C GLY A 12 6.62 -12.23 -9.37
N ASN A 13 7.27 -11.08 -9.62
CA ASN A 13 8.40 -10.97 -10.55
C ASN A 13 9.74 -11.27 -9.87
N CYS A 14 10.11 -10.49 -8.85
CA CYS A 14 11.41 -10.65 -8.17
C CYS A 14 11.34 -11.53 -6.92
N ASN A 15 10.15 -12.02 -6.53
CA ASN A 15 9.94 -12.86 -5.35
C ASN A 15 10.37 -12.22 -4.01
N THR A 16 10.48 -10.88 -3.96
CA THR A 16 10.71 -10.10 -2.73
C THR A 16 9.41 -9.48 -2.21
N TYR A 17 9.42 -8.97 -0.99
CA TYR A 17 8.29 -8.21 -0.45
C TYR A 17 8.27 -6.78 -1.02
N GLN A 18 7.07 -6.24 -1.17
CA GLN A 18 6.83 -4.86 -1.55
C GLN A 18 6.65 -3.99 -0.30
N THR A 19 7.20 -2.78 -0.36
CA THR A 19 7.06 -1.76 0.68
C THR A 19 5.81 -0.95 0.41
N LEU A 20 5.07 -0.64 1.47
CA LEU A 20 3.94 0.29 1.40
C LEU A 20 4.46 1.71 1.16
N SER A 21 4.36 2.21 -0.08
CA SER A 21 4.95 3.49 -0.52
C SER A 21 3.96 4.65 -0.57
N GLY A 22 2.65 4.38 -0.69
CA GLY A 22 1.66 5.44 -0.89
C GLY A 22 0.28 5.18 -0.32
N TYR A 23 -0.49 6.27 -0.16
CA TYR A 23 -1.88 6.25 0.25
C TYR A 23 -2.68 7.36 -0.43
N ALA A 24 -3.88 7.00 -0.88
CA ALA A 24 -4.87 7.94 -1.38
C ALA A 24 -6.26 7.55 -0.86
N ARG A 25 -6.94 8.52 -0.24
CA ARG A 25 -8.37 8.37 0.07
C ARG A 25 -9.19 8.68 -1.17
N ARG A 26 -10.07 7.75 -1.53
CA ARG A 26 -11.14 7.90 -2.54
C ARG A 26 -12.48 7.75 -1.83
N GLU A 27 -13.56 8.08 -2.53
CA GLU A 27 -14.92 8.21 -1.97
C GLU A 27 -15.26 7.12 -0.95
N GLU A 28 -15.48 5.89 -1.41
CA GLU A 28 -15.84 4.73 -0.57
C GLU A 28 -14.64 3.85 -0.22
N TRP A 29 -13.45 4.16 -0.77
CA TRP A 29 -12.28 3.29 -0.73
C TRP A 29 -10.99 4.03 -0.34
N ASN A 30 -10.19 3.41 0.50
CA ASN A 30 -8.80 3.79 0.75
C ASN A 30 -7.89 2.96 -0.15
N VAL A 31 -7.01 3.62 -0.89
CA VAL A 31 -6.08 2.99 -1.83
C VAL A 31 -4.66 3.07 -1.28
N TYR A 32 -4.00 1.92 -1.19
CA TYR A 32 -2.62 1.78 -0.73
C TYR A 32 -1.74 1.31 -1.87
N THR A 33 -0.61 1.98 -2.05
CA THR A 33 0.37 1.64 -3.08
C THR A 33 1.52 0.86 -2.46
N TYR A 34 1.80 -0.31 -3.02
CA TYR A 34 2.94 -1.15 -2.67
C TYR A 34 3.90 -1.26 -3.84
N GLU A 35 5.19 -1.06 -3.60
CA GLU A 35 6.23 -1.05 -4.63
C GLU A 35 7.43 -1.91 -4.23
N CYS A 36 8.12 -2.46 -5.23
CA CYS A 36 9.41 -3.10 -5.00
C CYS A 36 10.47 -2.01 -4.89
N GLU A 37 11.24 -1.99 -3.81
CA GLU A 37 12.37 -1.07 -3.62
C GLU A 37 13.68 -1.79 -3.99
N ASN A 38 13.85 -2.14 -5.26
CA ASN A 38 15.06 -2.78 -5.78
C ASN A 38 15.31 -2.43 -7.25
N ASP A 39 16.53 -2.69 -7.71
CA ASP A 39 16.96 -2.43 -9.10
C ASP A 39 16.47 -3.49 -10.10
N VAL A 40 15.68 -4.48 -9.66
CA VAL A 40 15.20 -5.59 -10.51
C VAL A 40 13.84 -5.26 -11.12
N CYS A 41 12.96 -4.64 -10.35
CA CYS A 41 11.59 -4.39 -10.74
C CYS A 41 11.40 -2.94 -11.17
N ASP A 42 10.81 -2.73 -12.35
CA ASP A 42 10.20 -1.44 -12.67
C ASP A 42 8.94 -1.24 -11.79
N PRO A 43 8.90 -0.22 -10.92
CA PRO A 43 7.73 0.06 -10.09
C PRO A 43 6.50 0.44 -10.92
N ALA A 44 6.66 1.00 -12.13
CA ALA A 44 5.54 1.29 -13.02
C ALA A 44 4.81 0.02 -13.49
N VAL A 45 5.52 -1.11 -13.56
CA VAL A 45 4.98 -2.40 -14.00
C VAL A 45 4.55 -3.26 -12.82
N THR A 46 5.29 -3.22 -11.71
CA THR A 46 5.12 -4.18 -10.62
C THR A 46 4.37 -3.63 -9.40
N ARG A 47 4.05 -2.34 -9.34
CA ARG A 47 3.28 -1.76 -8.23
C ARG A 47 1.96 -2.50 -8.03
N THR A 48 1.59 -2.69 -6.77
CA THR A 48 0.30 -3.24 -6.38
C THR A 48 -0.54 -2.16 -5.73
N LEU A 49 -1.80 -2.04 -6.15
CA LEU A 49 -2.79 -1.20 -5.50
C LEU A 49 -3.71 -2.10 -4.68
N ILE A 50 -3.82 -1.82 -3.38
CA ILE A 50 -4.78 -2.47 -2.49
C ILE A 50 -5.86 -1.47 -2.12
N GLU A 51 -7.11 -1.79 -2.44
CA GLU A 51 -8.27 -0.98 -2.09
C GLU A 51 -8.99 -1.62 -0.89
N VAL A 52 -9.21 -0.82 0.16
CA VAL A 52 -9.94 -1.23 1.37
C VAL A 52 -11.16 -0.33 1.54
N PRO A 53 -12.37 -0.86 1.76
CA PRO A 53 -13.54 -0.02 2.02
C PRO A 53 -13.28 0.88 3.23
N VAL A 54 -13.60 2.17 3.12
CA VAL A 54 -13.41 3.16 4.22
C VAL A 54 -14.07 2.71 5.51
N GLU A 55 -15.17 1.96 5.39
CA GLU A 55 -15.92 1.45 6.54
C GLU A 55 -15.25 0.26 7.27
N LEU A 56 -14.33 -0.42 6.59
CA LEU A 56 -13.60 -1.57 7.13
C LEU A 56 -12.15 -1.24 7.48
N ASP A 57 -11.61 -0.13 6.98
CA ASP A 57 -10.22 0.27 7.16
C ASP A 57 -9.95 0.86 8.55
N GLU A 58 -9.41 0.03 9.43
CA GLU A 58 -9.03 0.41 10.78
C GLU A 58 -7.83 1.36 10.81
N PHE A 59 -6.89 1.17 9.89
CA PHE A 59 -5.63 1.88 9.90
C PHE A 59 -5.86 3.36 9.57
N ALA A 60 -6.55 3.65 8.46
CA ALA A 60 -6.88 5.01 8.07
C ALA A 60 -7.78 5.73 9.08
N ARG A 61 -8.59 4.99 9.84
CA ARG A 61 -9.43 5.55 10.92
C ARG A 61 -8.61 5.96 12.15
N ARG A 62 -7.58 5.18 12.49
CA ARG A 62 -6.70 5.47 13.63
C ARG A 62 -5.67 6.56 13.33
N ASP A 63 -5.19 6.62 12.10
CA ASP A 63 -4.20 7.60 11.66
C ASP A 63 -4.60 8.26 10.32
N PRO A 64 -5.57 9.19 10.35
CA PRO A 64 -6.06 9.85 9.14
C PRO A 64 -5.05 10.82 8.52
N GLY A 65 -3.96 11.12 9.23
CA GLY A 65 -2.90 12.04 8.79
C GLY A 65 -1.79 11.37 7.98
N TRP A 66 -1.72 10.03 7.97
CA TRP A 66 -0.67 9.30 7.27
C TRP A 66 -0.84 9.40 5.74
N ARG A 67 0.21 9.82 5.02
CA ARG A 67 0.18 10.10 3.56
C ARG A 67 1.14 9.24 2.74
N GLY A 68 1.59 8.10 3.27
CA GLY A 68 2.65 7.29 2.66
C GLY A 68 3.98 7.41 3.42
N GLY A 69 4.75 6.32 3.45
CA GLY A 69 6.05 6.21 4.11
C GLY A 69 7.22 6.66 3.23
N GLY A 70 7.01 7.68 2.37
CA GLY A 70 8.04 8.17 1.46
C GLY A 70 9.13 8.93 2.22
N HIS A 71 10.34 8.41 2.14
CA HIS A 71 11.57 9.07 2.56
C HIS A 71 11.66 10.48 1.93
N GLY A 72 12.02 11.47 2.75
CA GLY A 72 12.60 12.73 2.27
C GLY A 72 14.05 12.56 1.86
#